data_AF-A0A1C2EEV3-F1
#
_entry.id   AF-A0A1C2EEV3-F1
#
_cell.length_a   1.000
_cell.length_b   1.000
_cell.length_c   1.000
_cell.angle_alpha   90.00
_cell.angle_beta   90.00
_cell.angle_gamma   90.00
#
_symmetry.space_group_name_H-M   'P 1'
#
loop_
_entity.id
_entity.type
_entity.pdbx_description
1 polymer ?
#
loop_
_entity_poly.entity_id
_entity_poly.type
_entity_poly.pdbx_seq_one_letter_code
_entity_poly.pdbx_strand_id
1 'polypeptide(L)'
;MQYDQISSLEEFLSQVETRLLDPAQRVSVTFPPAQTAPWDGIALVRTNKSILDSASGSSNLYAIFTSAYGEKESSLRYLGKTRKKLARERIKNHLFRKHEKTGAKLAKVLAHACDRGMVQIAWVEVHPESLRNYLEEELINRHPEADWNRENRKRS
;
A
#
# COMPACT_ATOMS: atom_id res chain seq x y z
N MET A 1 -4.45 -6.89 32.10
CA MET A 1 -4.25 -8.27 31.62
C MET A 1 -3.05 -8.24 30.70
N GLN A 2 -1.95 -8.89 31.08
CA GLN A 2 -0.81 -9.10 30.17
C GLN A 2 -1.11 -10.37 29.37
N TYR A 3 -0.82 -10.34 28.07
CA TYR A 3 -1.01 -11.49 27.20
C TYR A 3 0.28 -12.34 27.26
N ASP A 4 0.16 -13.61 27.63
CA ASP A 4 1.32 -14.46 27.93
C ASP A 4 2.10 -14.95 26.70
N GLN A 5 1.71 -14.55 25.48
CA GLN A 5 2.38 -14.92 24.21
C GLN A 5 2.79 -13.72 23.34
N ILE A 6 3.07 -12.55 23.92
CA ILE A 6 3.51 -11.35 23.17
C ILE A 6 4.67 -11.65 22.21
N SER A 7 5.65 -12.47 22.63
CA SER A 7 6.79 -12.83 21.78
C SER A 7 6.37 -13.48 20.45
N SER A 8 5.32 -14.29 20.46
CA SER A 8 4.80 -14.93 19.23
C SER A 8 4.12 -13.94 18.28
N LEU A 9 3.48 -12.90 18.82
CA LEU A 9 2.88 -11.82 18.03
C LEU A 9 3.94 -10.91 17.42
N GLU A 10 4.99 -10.57 18.17
CA GLU A 10 6.12 -9.78 17.69
C GLU A 10 6.93 -10.52 16.61
N GLU A 11 7.14 -11.83 16.78
CA GLU A 11 7.74 -12.69 15.75
C GLU A 11 6.87 -12.73 14.49
N PHE A 12 5.55 -12.90 14.65
CA PHE A 12 4.62 -12.91 13.52
C PHE A 12 4.60 -11.56 12.80
N LEU A 13 4.56 -10.46 13.54
CA LEU A 13 4.68 -9.10 12.99
C LEU A 13 5.96 -8.95 12.18
N SER A 14 7.10 -9.44 12.70
CA SER A 14 8.39 -9.34 12.01
C SER A 14 8.45 -10.18 10.73
N GLN A 15 7.79 -11.34 10.69
CA GLN A 15 7.63 -12.14 9.46
C GLN A 15 6.77 -11.42 8.42
N VAL A 16 5.65 -10.82 8.86
CA VAL A 16 4.76 -10.03 8.01
C VAL A 16 5.50 -8.82 7.44
N GLU A 17 6.23 -8.10 8.28
CA GLU A 17 7.06 -6.94 7.91
C GLU A 17 8.10 -7.34 6.86
N THR A 18 8.88 -8.39 7.13
CA THR A 18 9.92 -8.88 6.22
C THR A 18 9.33 -9.19 4.85
N ARG A 19 8.21 -9.90 4.80
CA ARG A 19 7.57 -10.26 3.54
C ARG A 19 6.95 -9.06 2.83
N LEU A 20 6.33 -8.13 3.56
CA LEU A 20 5.65 -6.97 2.98
C LEU A 20 6.66 -5.95 2.42
N LEU A 21 7.83 -5.83 3.03
CA LEU A 21 8.85 -4.85 2.65
C LEU A 21 9.93 -5.39 1.71
N ASP A 22 9.98 -6.71 1.50
CA ASP A 22 10.87 -7.38 0.57
C ASP A 22 10.77 -6.76 -0.84
N PRO A 23 11.88 -6.19 -1.38
CA PRO A 23 11.93 -5.68 -2.75
C PRO A 23 11.48 -6.68 -3.81
N ALA A 24 11.70 -7.99 -3.60
CA ALA A 24 11.31 -9.02 -4.56
C ALA A 24 9.78 -9.22 -4.66
N GLN A 25 9.02 -8.78 -3.66
CA GLN A 25 7.56 -8.83 -3.66
C GLN A 25 6.91 -7.57 -4.30
N ARG A 26 7.71 -6.56 -4.62
CA ARG A 26 7.20 -5.28 -5.15
C ARG A 26 6.81 -5.41 -6.61
N VAL A 27 5.63 -4.92 -6.93
CA VAL A 27 5.09 -4.86 -8.29
C VAL A 27 4.99 -3.41 -8.72
N SER A 28 5.64 -3.07 -9.83
CA SER A 28 5.59 -1.72 -10.40
C SER A 28 4.23 -1.42 -11.02
N VAL A 29 3.66 -0.28 -10.67
CA VAL A 29 2.39 0.21 -11.21
C VAL A 29 2.69 1.06 -12.44
N THR A 30 1.95 0.84 -13.52
CA THR A 30 2.19 1.50 -14.80
C THR A 30 1.33 2.76 -14.93
N PHE A 31 1.99 3.88 -15.25
CA PHE A 31 1.36 5.19 -15.47
C PHE A 31 1.79 5.76 -16.84
N PRO A 32 1.13 5.37 -17.94
CA PRO A 32 1.47 5.86 -19.26
C PRO A 32 1.20 7.37 -19.38
N PRO A 33 2.09 8.17 -19.99
CA PRO A 33 1.90 9.61 -20.13
C PRO A 33 0.55 9.99 -20.77
N ALA A 34 0.09 9.21 -21.76
CA ALA A 34 -1.19 9.40 -22.43
C ALA A 34 -2.42 9.22 -21.51
N GLN A 35 -2.24 8.63 -20.32
CA GLN A 35 -3.30 8.37 -19.33
C GLN A 35 -3.11 9.19 -18.05
N THR A 36 -2.00 9.91 -17.90
CA THR A 36 -1.73 10.78 -16.73
C THR A 36 -1.88 12.27 -17.04
N ALA A 37 -1.87 12.67 -18.32
CA ALA A 37 -2.07 14.05 -18.75
C ALA A 37 -3.09 14.13 -19.92
N PRO A 38 -4.40 14.26 -19.65
CA PRO A 38 -5.05 14.35 -18.33
C PRO A 38 -5.18 12.98 -17.64
N TRP A 39 -5.46 12.99 -16.33
CA TRP A 39 -5.59 11.75 -15.56
C TRP A 39 -6.85 10.96 -15.93
N ASP A 40 -6.67 9.82 -16.57
CA ASP A 40 -7.72 8.86 -16.90
C ASP A 40 -7.65 7.64 -15.96
N GLY A 41 -8.32 7.76 -14.81
CA GLY A 41 -8.42 6.68 -13.84
C GLY A 41 -9.18 5.44 -14.34
N ILE A 42 -9.92 5.51 -15.46
CA ILE A 42 -10.56 4.33 -16.06
C ILE A 42 -9.55 3.57 -16.90
N ALA A 43 -8.83 4.27 -17.78
CA ALA A 43 -7.77 3.68 -18.58
C ALA A 43 -6.64 3.10 -17.72
N LEU A 44 -6.21 3.80 -16.67
CA LEU A 44 -5.18 3.31 -15.74
C LEU A 44 -5.58 2.03 -15.01
N VAL A 45 -6.85 1.90 -14.62
CA VAL A 45 -7.38 0.65 -14.02
C VAL A 45 -7.33 -0.50 -15.03
N ARG A 46 -7.62 -0.24 -16.30
CA ARG A 46 -7.52 -1.25 -17.36
C ARG A 46 -6.07 -1.65 -17.63
N THR A 47 -5.16 -0.67 -17.70
CA THR A 47 -3.71 -0.89 -17.87
C THR A 47 -3.15 -1.76 -16.74
N ASN A 48 -3.58 -1.52 -15.50
CA ASN A 48 -3.08 -2.24 -14.32
C ASN A 48 -4.01 -3.37 -13.86
N LYS A 49 -4.84 -3.91 -14.75
CA LYS A 49 -5.84 -4.93 -14.39
C LYS A 49 -5.20 -6.17 -13.77
N SER A 50 -4.07 -6.65 -14.29
CA SER A 50 -3.37 -7.83 -13.79
C SER A 50 -2.93 -7.67 -12.32
N ILE A 51 -2.40 -6.50 -11.96
CA ILE A 51 -2.00 -6.15 -10.59
C ILE A 51 -3.22 -6.12 -9.66
N LEU A 52 -4.31 -5.52 -10.13
CA LEU A 52 -5.56 -5.43 -9.36
C LEU A 52 -6.23 -6.79 -9.17
N ASP A 53 -6.10 -7.68 -10.16
CA ASP A 53 -6.61 -9.05 -10.08
C ASP A 53 -5.75 -9.90 -9.13
N SER A 54 -4.42 -9.78 -9.19
CA SER A 54 -3.51 -10.56 -8.33
C SER A 54 -3.58 -10.17 -6.85
N ALA A 55 -3.94 -8.92 -6.53
CA ALA A 55 -4.23 -8.47 -5.17
C ALA A 55 -5.67 -8.81 -4.70
N SER A 56 -6.56 -9.18 -5.62
CA SER A 56 -7.96 -9.47 -5.29
C SER A 56 -8.07 -10.77 -4.51
N GLY A 57 -8.63 -10.72 -3.30
CA GLY A 57 -8.81 -11.93 -2.50
C GLY A 57 -7.49 -12.56 -2.04
N SER A 58 -6.41 -11.79 -1.95
CA SER A 58 -5.07 -12.24 -1.52
C SER A 58 -4.32 -11.17 -0.73
N SER A 59 -4.99 -10.06 -0.39
CA SER A 59 -4.39 -8.91 0.28
C SER A 59 -5.30 -8.43 1.39
N ASN A 60 -4.78 -8.38 2.61
CA ASN A 60 -5.41 -7.65 3.72
C ASN A 60 -4.46 -6.68 4.43
N LEU A 61 -3.18 -6.69 4.06
CA LEU A 61 -2.17 -5.66 4.31
C LEU A 61 -1.43 -5.35 3.02
N TYR A 62 -1.09 -4.08 2.79
CA TYR A 62 -0.36 -3.63 1.60
C TYR A 62 0.51 -2.41 1.91
N ALA A 63 1.54 -2.24 1.09
CA ALA A 63 2.47 -1.13 1.15
C ALA A 63 2.55 -0.42 -0.20
N ILE A 64 2.79 0.89 -0.18
CA ILE A 64 3.07 1.72 -1.36
C ILE A 64 4.47 2.31 -1.21
N PHE A 65 5.25 2.20 -2.29
CA PHE A 65 6.60 2.72 -2.39
C PHE A 65 6.69 3.67 -3.57
N THR A 66 7.56 4.68 -3.47
CA THR A 66 7.87 5.57 -4.60
C THR A 66 9.36 5.83 -4.74
N SER A 67 9.82 6.05 -5.97
CA SER A 67 11.16 6.57 -6.26
C SER A 67 11.07 7.74 -7.25
N ALA A 68 12.04 8.64 -7.20
CA ALA A 68 12.12 9.70 -8.19
C ALA A 68 12.51 9.13 -9.57
N TYR A 69 12.30 9.90 -10.63
CA TYR A 69 12.70 9.50 -11.96
C TYR A 69 14.22 9.27 -12.04
N GLY A 70 14.63 8.07 -12.47
CA GLY A 70 16.04 7.67 -12.57
C GLY A 70 16.65 7.10 -11.29
N GLU A 71 15.92 7.13 -10.16
CA GLU A 71 16.37 6.49 -8.93
C GLU A 71 16.04 4.99 -8.91
N LYS A 72 17.00 4.19 -8.44
CA LYS A 72 16.84 2.74 -8.31
C LYS A 72 16.15 2.33 -7.02
N GLU A 73 16.29 3.14 -5.97
CA GLU A 73 15.76 2.82 -4.64
C GLU A 73 14.39 3.47 -4.45
N SER A 74 13.43 2.70 -3.97
CA SER A 74 12.11 3.22 -3.61
C SER A 74 11.96 3.32 -2.10
N SER A 75 11.46 4.47 -1.65
CA SER A 75 11.11 4.72 -0.25
C SER A 75 9.72 4.20 0.07
N LEU A 76 9.55 3.63 1.26
CA LEU A 76 8.23 3.31 1.80
C LEU A 76 7.44 4.60 2.04
N ARG A 77 6.21 4.66 1.55
CA ARG A 77 5.34 5.83 1.67
C ARG A 77 4.11 5.57 2.50
N TYR A 78 3.50 4.40 2.33
CA TYR A 78 2.23 4.08 2.94
C TYR A 78 2.15 2.61 3.34
N LEU A 79 1.58 2.35 4.50
CA LEU A 79 1.14 1.04 4.98
C LEU A 79 -0.37 1.08 5.16
N GLY A 80 -1.09 0.07 4.68
CA GLY A 80 -2.54 0.06 4.74
C GLY A 80 -3.11 -1.33 4.96
N LYS A 81 -4.27 -1.37 5.61
CA LYS A 81 -5.09 -2.57 5.73
C LYS A 81 -6.37 -2.48 4.91
N THR A 82 -6.95 -3.64 4.62
CA THR A 82 -8.26 -3.76 4.00
C THR A 82 -8.88 -5.11 4.32
N ARG A 83 -10.19 -5.22 4.11
CA ARG A 83 -10.82 -6.55 4.13
C ARG A 83 -10.43 -7.31 2.87
N LYS A 84 -10.20 -8.62 2.97
CA LYS A 84 -9.77 -9.47 1.84
C LYS A 84 -10.66 -9.29 0.60
N LYS A 85 -11.98 -9.27 0.80
CA LYS A 85 -12.98 -9.06 -0.25
C LYS A 85 -12.98 -7.67 -0.90
N LEU A 86 -12.37 -6.67 -0.25
CA LEU A 86 -12.31 -5.27 -0.70
C LEU A 86 -10.91 -4.86 -1.16
N ALA A 87 -9.96 -5.78 -1.23
CA ALA A 87 -8.56 -5.46 -1.48
C ALA A 87 -8.34 -4.72 -2.81
N ARG A 88 -8.89 -5.29 -3.88
CA ARG A 88 -8.88 -4.70 -5.22
C ARG A 88 -9.44 -3.28 -5.22
N GLU A 89 -10.59 -3.09 -4.59
CA GLU A 89 -11.25 -1.79 -4.58
C GLU A 89 -10.45 -0.76 -3.78
N ARG A 90 -9.87 -1.17 -2.65
CA ARG A 90 -9.04 -0.28 -1.83
C ARG A 90 -7.79 0.18 -2.58
N ILE A 91 -7.05 -0.75 -3.18
CA ILE A 91 -5.85 -0.45 -3.97
C ILE A 91 -6.22 0.45 -5.16
N LYS A 92 -7.28 0.10 -5.90
CA LYS A 92 -7.82 0.92 -6.99
C LYS A 92 -8.09 2.36 -6.56
N ASN A 93 -8.69 2.56 -5.38
CA ASN A 93 -9.05 3.88 -4.88
C ASN A 93 -7.85 4.68 -4.35
N HIS A 94 -6.76 4.02 -3.96
CA HIS A 94 -5.53 4.72 -3.56
C HIS A 94 -4.64 5.06 -4.75
N LEU A 95 -4.68 4.26 -5.81
CA LEU A 95 -3.79 4.42 -6.96
C LEU A 95 -4.42 5.16 -8.15
N PHE A 96 -5.72 4.99 -8.43
CA PHE A 96 -6.29 5.40 -9.71
C PHE A 96 -7.55 6.27 -9.62
N ARG A 97 -8.42 6.02 -8.64
CA ARG A 97 -9.75 6.65 -8.57
C ARG A 97 -9.99 7.36 -7.25
N LYS A 98 -10.49 8.60 -7.33
CA LYS A 98 -10.83 9.39 -6.15
C LYS A 98 -12.04 8.77 -5.48
N HIS A 99 -11.93 8.46 -4.19
CA HIS A 99 -13.06 8.24 -3.30
C HIS A 99 -13.10 9.41 -2.32
N GLU A 100 -14.31 9.90 -1.98
CA GLU A 100 -14.50 11.11 -1.16
C GLU A 100 -13.70 11.09 0.16
N LYS A 101 -13.57 9.90 0.77
CA LYS A 101 -12.83 9.68 2.02
C LYS A 101 -11.33 9.33 1.89
N THR A 102 -10.80 9.05 0.68
CA THR A 102 -9.40 8.59 0.50
C THR A 102 -8.60 9.41 -0.50
N GLY A 103 -9.10 10.58 -0.91
CA GLY A 103 -8.49 11.42 -1.94
C GLY A 103 -7.05 11.86 -1.66
N ALA A 104 -6.66 11.97 -0.38
CA ALA A 104 -5.31 12.42 -0.01
C ALA A 104 -4.19 11.51 -0.51
N LYS A 105 -4.39 10.18 -0.56
CA LYS A 105 -3.36 9.23 -1.00
C LYS A 105 -3.23 9.23 -2.51
N LEU A 106 -4.37 9.27 -3.22
CA LEU A 106 -4.40 9.42 -4.67
C LEU A 106 -3.72 10.72 -5.13
N ALA A 107 -3.93 11.84 -4.43
CA ALA A 107 -3.26 13.10 -4.75
C ALA A 107 -1.73 12.99 -4.71
N LYS A 108 -1.17 12.22 -3.76
CA LYS A 108 0.26 11.97 -3.68
C LYS A 108 0.76 11.04 -4.79
N VAL A 109 -0.01 10.01 -5.13
CA VAL A 109 0.30 9.12 -6.28
C VAL A 109 0.29 9.90 -7.58
N LEU A 110 -0.72 10.74 -7.79
CA LEU A 110 -0.87 11.64 -8.93
C LEU A 110 0.38 12.51 -9.11
N ALA A 111 0.81 13.20 -8.05
CA ALA A 111 1.99 14.06 -8.09
C ALA A 111 3.24 13.28 -8.53
N HIS A 112 3.52 12.14 -7.88
CA HIS A 112 4.68 11.32 -8.25
C HIS A 112 4.61 10.77 -9.68
N ALA A 113 3.45 10.28 -10.12
CA ALA A 113 3.28 9.71 -11.44
C ALA A 113 3.41 10.77 -12.55
N CYS A 114 2.90 11.98 -12.33
CA CYS A 114 3.04 13.10 -13.26
C CYS A 114 4.50 13.57 -13.38
N ASP A 115 5.28 13.51 -12.30
CA ASP A 115 6.71 13.83 -12.29
C ASP A 115 7.61 12.70 -12.83
N ARG A 116 7.01 11.69 -13.48
CA ARG A 116 7.68 10.49 -14.02
C ARG A 116 8.35 9.62 -12.95
N GLY A 117 7.99 9.80 -11.68
CA GLY A 117 8.41 8.92 -10.59
C GLY A 117 7.81 7.52 -10.75
N MET A 118 8.48 6.54 -10.14
CA MET A 118 7.95 5.17 -10.09
C MET A 118 7.07 5.01 -8.85
N VAL A 119 6.00 4.24 -8.99
CA VAL A 119 5.20 3.75 -7.86
C VAL A 119 5.20 2.24 -7.89
N GLN A 120 5.49 1.63 -6.75
CA GLN A 120 5.42 0.19 -6.57
C GLN A 120 4.49 -0.13 -5.42
N ILE A 121 3.91 -1.32 -5.45
CA ILE A 121 3.10 -1.83 -4.35
C ILE A 121 3.51 -3.25 -3.99
N ALA A 122 3.31 -3.61 -2.73
CA ALA A 122 3.42 -4.98 -2.24
C ALA A 122 2.23 -5.28 -1.34
N TRP A 123 1.87 -6.55 -1.21
CA TRP A 123 0.76 -6.96 -0.34
C TRP A 123 0.99 -8.36 0.22
N VAL A 124 0.34 -8.62 1.35
CA VAL A 124 0.35 -9.92 2.00
C VAL A 124 -1.05 -10.28 2.50
N GLU A 125 -1.29 -11.58 2.60
CA GLU A 125 -2.45 -12.14 3.26
C GLU A 125 -2.08 -12.63 4.66
N VAL A 126 -2.79 -12.12 5.65
CA VAL A 126 -2.68 -12.53 7.05
C VAL A 126 -3.91 -13.30 7.49
N HIS A 127 -3.70 -14.38 8.24
CA HIS A 127 -4.76 -15.10 8.94
C HIS A 127 -4.49 -15.19 10.45
N PRO A 128 -5.53 -15.03 11.30
CA PRO A 128 -6.89 -14.62 10.95
C PRO A 128 -6.99 -13.15 10.51
N GLU A 129 -7.98 -12.82 9.67
CA GLU A 129 -8.13 -11.48 9.07
C GLU A 129 -8.30 -10.35 10.12
N SER A 130 -8.70 -10.69 11.36
CA SER A 130 -8.83 -9.75 12.48
C SER A 130 -7.49 -9.15 12.91
N LEU A 131 -6.37 -9.87 12.73
CA LEU A 131 -5.03 -9.41 13.13
C LEU A 131 -4.52 -8.24 12.29
N ARG A 132 -5.09 -8.01 11.09
CA ARG A 132 -4.66 -6.91 10.20
C ARG A 132 -4.71 -5.54 10.87
N ASN A 133 -5.58 -5.34 11.87
CA ASN A 133 -5.69 -4.06 12.56
C ASN A 133 -4.46 -3.80 13.41
N TYR A 134 -4.15 -4.73 14.31
CA TYR A 134 -2.97 -4.69 15.16
C TYR A 134 -1.69 -4.59 14.33
N LEU A 135 -1.54 -5.46 13.32
CA LEU A 135 -0.35 -5.45 12.47
C LEU A 135 -0.16 -4.12 11.72
N GLU A 136 -1.22 -3.53 11.17
CA GLU A 136 -1.10 -2.22 10.50
C GLU A 136 -0.62 -1.13 11.48
N GLU A 137 -1.19 -1.10 12.69
CA GLU A 137 -0.84 -0.10 13.70
C GLU A 137 0.62 -0.23 14.12
N GLU A 138 1.07 -1.45 14.43
CA GLU A 138 2.47 -1.69 14.81
C GLU A 138 3.44 -1.41 13.66
N LEU A 139 3.13 -1.81 12.42
CA LEU A 139 3.94 -1.48 11.26
C LEU A 139 4.05 0.04 11.06
N ILE A 140 2.95 0.79 11.21
CA ILE A 140 2.97 2.26 11.10
C ILE A 140 3.85 2.89 12.18
N ASN A 141 3.87 2.32 13.38
CA ASN A 141 4.69 2.78 14.50
C ASN A 141 6.18 2.49 14.26
N ARG A 142 6.50 1.30 13.73
CA ARG A 142 7.88 0.89 13.38
C ARG A 142 8.47 1.68 12.21
N HIS A 143 7.63 2.18 11.30
CA HIS A 143 8.06 2.90 10.10
C HIS A 143 7.65 4.38 10.10
N PRO A 144 8.29 5.23 10.94
CA PRO A 144 8.03 6.67 10.98
C PRO A 144 8.22 7.36 9.62
N GLU A 145 9.06 6.82 8.75
CA GLU A 145 9.35 7.27 7.39
C GLU A 145 8.17 7.14 6.42
N ALA A 146 7.19 6.28 6.69
CA ALA A 146 5.97 6.11 5.88
C ALA A 146 5.03 7.34 6.03
N ASP A 147 5.40 8.43 5.39
CA ASP A 147 4.85 9.77 5.63
C ASP A 147 3.39 9.95 5.16
N TRP A 148 2.82 8.97 4.45
CA TRP A 148 1.42 9.01 4.02
C TRP A 148 0.48 8.45 5.10
N ASN A 149 1.02 7.89 6.18
CA ASN A 149 0.28 7.43 7.36
C ASN A 149 0.10 8.50 8.46
N ARG A 150 0.56 9.74 8.25
CA ARG A 150 0.53 10.83 9.27
C ARG A 150 -0.82 11.07 9.94
N GLU A 151 -1.94 10.87 9.24
CA GLU A 151 -3.28 11.02 9.83
C GLU A 151 -3.60 9.94 10.88
N ASN A 152 -3.03 8.75 10.73
CA ASN A 152 -3.26 7.62 11.64
C ASN A 152 -2.48 7.80 12.95
N ARG A 153 -1.27 8.38 12.91
CA ARG A 153 -0.43 8.63 14.09
C ARG A 153 -0.98 9.65 15.08
N LYS A 154 -1.95 10.48 14.66
CA LYS A 154 -2.60 11.44 15.56
C LYS A 154 -3.75 10.82 16.38
N ARG A 155 -4.09 9.55 16.12
CA ARG A 155 -5.24 8.85 16.71
C ARG A 155 -4.85 7.66 17.59
N SER A 156 -3.55 7.31 17.63
CA SER A 156 -2.96 6.28 18.49
C SER A 156 -2.51 6.87 19.82
#